data_AF-A0A935VEG4-F1
#
_entry.id   AF-A0A935VEG4-F1
#
_cell.length_a   1.000
_cell.length_b   1.000
_cell.length_c   1.000
_cell.angle_alpha   90.00
_cell.angle_beta   90.00
_cell.angle_gamma   90.00
#
_symmetry.space_group_name_H-M   'P 1'
#
loop_
_entity.id
_entity.type
_entity.pdbx_description
1 polymer ?
#
loop_
_entity_poly.entity_id
_entity_poly.type
_entity_poly.pdbx_seq_one_letter_code
_entity_poly.pdbx_strand_id
1 'polypeptide(L)'
;MKPSYKFVAAFAAMLLLTVAACQQTVPFKKFANDDEVPRITLADAKKAFDEGNAVFVDSRAEPSFQVEHIAGAINIAYSGQGTKFRFSAQGKKIIVYCSEEKNTRVPVWHSK
;
A
#
# COMPACT_ATOMS: atom_id res chain seq x y z
N MET A 1 38.81 28.19 -4.85
CA MET A 1 38.95 27.30 -3.68
C MET A 1 38.73 25.87 -4.17
N LYS A 2 39.76 25.00 -4.14
CA LYS A 2 39.66 23.62 -4.67
C LYS A 2 39.19 22.70 -3.54
N PRO A 3 37.98 22.11 -3.60
CA PRO A 3 37.50 21.25 -2.53
C PRO A 3 38.36 19.97 -2.49
N SER A 4 38.81 19.62 -1.29
CA SER A 4 39.65 18.45 -1.05
C SER A 4 38.85 17.16 -1.29
N TYR A 5 39.38 16.26 -2.12
CA TYR A 5 38.79 14.97 -2.51
C TYR A 5 38.34 14.10 -1.31
N LYS A 6 38.97 14.29 -0.14
CA LYS A 6 38.60 13.61 1.11
C LYS A 6 37.21 13.99 1.64
N PHE A 7 36.74 15.21 1.37
CA PHE A 7 35.39 15.66 1.75
C PHE A 7 34.32 15.20 0.75
N VAL A 8 34.67 15.03 -0.52
CA VAL A 8 33.73 14.53 -1.55
C VAL A 8 33.43 13.04 -1.34
N ALA A 9 34.43 12.25 -0.94
CA ALA A 9 34.27 10.82 -0.70
C ALA A 9 33.38 10.49 0.52
N ALA A 10 33.42 11.31 1.58
CA ALA A 10 32.64 11.07 2.80
C ALA A 10 31.13 11.34 2.61
N PHE A 11 30.78 12.36 1.83
CA PHE A 11 29.36 12.67 1.52
C PHE A 11 28.75 11.67 0.52
N ALA A 12 29.54 11.16 -0.43
CA ALA A 12 29.07 10.14 -1.38
C ALA A 12 28.76 8.80 -0.69
N ALA A 13 29.57 8.39 0.30
CA ALA A 13 29.34 7.15 1.04
C ALA A 13 28.11 7.22 1.96
N MET A 14 27.79 8.40 2.50
CA MET A 14 26.64 8.57 3.40
C MET A 14 25.30 8.68 2.64
N LEU A 15 25.33 9.09 1.36
CA LEU A 15 24.16 9.14 0.49
C LEU A 15 23.82 7.77 -0.15
N LEU A 16 24.77 6.83 -0.16
CA LEU A 16 24.60 5.49 -0.73
C LEU A 16 23.98 4.48 0.25
N LEU A 17 23.96 4.75 1.56
CA LEU A 17 23.39 3.83 2.56
C LEU A 17 21.87 3.94 2.76
N THR A 18 21.22 5.01 2.29
CA THR A 18 19.78 5.23 2.55
C THR A 18 18.85 4.60 1.51
N VAL A 19 19.36 4.16 0.35
CA VAL A 19 18.53 3.67 -0.76
C VAL A 19 18.11 2.19 -0.60
N ALA A 20 18.74 1.43 0.30
CA ALA A 20 18.51 -0.02 0.42
C ALA A 20 17.23 -0.42 1.19
N ALA A 21 16.50 0.51 1.80
CA ALA A 21 15.33 0.20 2.62
C ALA A 21 13.98 0.22 1.85
N CYS A 22 13.94 0.63 0.58
CA CYS A 22 12.67 0.84 -0.14
C CYS A 22 12.18 -0.32 -1.02
N GLN A 23 12.85 -1.48 -1.08
CA GLN A 23 12.41 -2.57 -1.94
C GLN A 23 12.18 -3.86 -1.17
N GLN A 24 11.12 -3.88 -0.36
CA GLN A 24 10.55 -5.13 0.13
C GLN A 24 9.55 -5.67 -0.90
N THR A 25 10.03 -6.52 -1.80
CA THR A 25 9.19 -7.27 -2.76
C THR A 25 8.61 -8.50 -2.06
N VAL A 26 7.48 -8.36 -1.35
CA VAL A 26 6.79 -9.55 -0.83
C VAL A 26 6.06 -10.28 -1.97
N PRO A 27 6.23 -11.60 -2.11
CA PRO A 27 5.55 -12.37 -3.15
C PRO A 27 4.03 -12.39 -2.91
N PHE A 28 3.25 -12.22 -3.98
CA PHE A 28 1.79 -12.36 -3.94
C PHE A 28 1.42 -13.78 -3.50
N LYS A 29 0.82 -13.92 -2.31
CA LYS A 29 0.33 -15.18 -1.76
C LYS A 29 -1.19 -15.13 -1.73
N LYS A 30 -1.86 -16.02 -2.46
CA LYS A 30 -3.30 -16.25 -2.25
C LYS A 30 -3.48 -16.96 -0.91
N PHE A 31 -4.26 -16.37 -0.01
CA PHE A 31 -4.61 -16.99 1.27
C PHE A 31 -5.74 -18.00 1.06
N ALA A 32 -5.70 -19.10 1.81
CA ALA A 32 -6.74 -20.13 1.75
C ALA A 32 -8.00 -19.71 2.50
N ASN A 33 -7.84 -18.94 3.58
CA ASN A 33 -8.90 -18.49 4.48
C ASN A 33 -8.68 -17.03 4.90
N ASP A 34 -9.74 -16.37 5.37
CA ASP A 34 -9.75 -14.95 5.73
C ASP A 34 -8.83 -14.60 6.92
N ASP A 35 -8.62 -15.54 7.83
CA ASP A 35 -7.79 -15.33 9.02
C ASP A 35 -6.29 -15.22 8.70
N GLU A 36 -5.86 -15.77 7.57
CA GLU A 36 -4.47 -15.69 7.14
C GLU A 36 -4.13 -14.37 6.45
N VAL A 37 -5.15 -13.57 6.10
CA VAL A 37 -4.97 -12.29 5.43
C VAL A 37 -4.33 -11.31 6.41
N PRO A 38 -3.13 -10.75 6.11
CA PRO A 38 -2.50 -9.76 6.97
C PRO A 38 -3.41 -8.56 7.16
N ARG A 39 -3.53 -8.09 8.40
CA ARG A 39 -4.33 -6.91 8.74
C ARG A 39 -3.48 -5.86 9.44
N ILE A 40 -3.76 -4.60 9.17
CA ILE A 40 -3.15 -3.44 9.84
C ILE A 40 -4.20 -2.63 10.56
N THR A 41 -3.81 -1.89 11.60
CA THR A 41 -4.75 -0.99 12.30
C THR A 41 -5.20 0.16 11.40
N LEU A 42 -6.36 0.75 11.68
CA LEU A 42 -6.83 1.94 10.96
C LEU A 42 -5.84 3.12 11.07
N ALA A 43 -5.19 3.28 12.21
CA ALA A 43 -4.19 4.34 12.41
C ALA A 43 -2.97 4.13 11.52
N ASP A 44 -2.45 2.90 11.44
CA ASP A 44 -1.32 2.56 10.58
C ASP A 44 -1.68 2.61 9.10
N ALA A 45 -2.90 2.21 8.74
CA ALA A 45 -3.44 2.32 7.39
C ALA A 45 -3.48 3.78 6.93
N LYS A 46 -4.02 4.67 7.77
CA LYS A 46 -4.06 6.10 7.49
C LYS A 46 -2.65 6.66 7.36
N LYS A 47 -1.76 6.35 8.31
CA LYS A 47 -0.36 6.81 8.26
C LYS A 47 0.34 6.38 6.98
N ALA A 48 0.22 5.11 6.58
CA ALA A 48 0.84 4.61 5.36
C ALA A 48 0.26 5.27 4.10
N PHE A 49 -1.02 5.61 4.09
CA PHE A 49 -1.66 6.34 2.99
C PHE A 49 -1.18 7.80 2.93
N ASP A 50 -1.14 8.49 4.07
CA ASP A 50 -0.66 9.88 4.17
C ASP A 50 0.82 10.00 3.73
N GLU A 51 1.64 8.99 4.03
CA GLU A 51 3.05 8.90 3.59
C GLU A 51 3.20 8.53 2.10
N GLY A 52 2.10 8.24 1.38
CA GLY A 52 2.13 7.78 0.00
C GLY A 52 2.65 6.35 -0.18
N ASN A 53 2.80 5.60 0.91
CA ASN A 53 3.24 4.21 0.95
C ASN A 53 2.10 3.20 0.75
N ALA A 54 0.85 3.67 0.74
CA ALA A 54 -0.33 2.83 0.56
C ALA A 54 -1.37 3.46 -0.38
N VAL A 55 -2.26 2.62 -0.90
CA VAL A 55 -3.45 2.99 -1.67
C VAL A 55 -4.65 2.30 -1.07
N PHE A 56 -5.74 3.05 -0.87
CA PHE A 56 -7.02 2.50 -0.46
C PHE A 56 -7.82 2.00 -1.66
N VAL A 57 -8.38 0.80 -1.53
CA VAL A 57 -9.26 0.18 -2.52
C VAL A 57 -10.61 -0.08 -1.86
N ASP A 58 -11.65 0.53 -2.41
CA ASP A 58 -13.03 0.31 -1.99
C ASP A 58 -13.63 -0.85 -2.79
N SER A 59 -14.01 -1.92 -2.10
CA SER A 59 -14.60 -3.11 -2.74
C SER A 59 -16.13 -3.08 -2.84
N ARG A 60 -16.78 -1.99 -2.39
CA ARG A 60 -18.23 -1.78 -2.50
C ARG A 60 -18.65 -1.48 -3.93
N ALA A 61 -19.95 -1.57 -4.19
CA ALA A 61 -20.53 -1.21 -5.47
C ALA A 61 -20.32 0.30 -5.78
N GLU A 62 -20.15 0.62 -7.06
CA GLU A 62 -19.93 1.99 -7.56
C GLU A 62 -20.91 3.03 -6.99
N PRO A 63 -22.23 2.77 -6.90
CA PRO A 63 -23.15 3.76 -6.33
C PRO A 63 -22.82 4.12 -4.87
N SER A 64 -22.35 3.15 -4.07
CA SER A 64 -21.94 3.40 -2.68
C SER A 64 -20.65 4.22 -2.60
N PHE A 65 -19.72 3.98 -3.51
CA PHE A 65 -18.49 4.76 -3.62
C PHE A 65 -18.78 6.22 -4.01
N GLN A 66 -19.67 6.45 -4.98
CA GLN A 66 -20.04 7.79 -5.43
C GLN A 66 -20.73 8.64 -4.35
N VAL A 67 -21.47 8.00 -3.42
CA VAL A 67 -22.08 8.70 -2.28
C VAL A 67 -21.02 9.19 -1.30
N GLU A 68 -20.11 8.30 -0.89
CA GLU A 68 -19.01 8.62 0.00
C GLU A 68 -17.88 7.59 -0.11
N HIS A 69 -16.64 8.05 -0.04
CA HIS A 69 -15.46 7.19 -0.03
C HIS A 69 -14.26 7.94 0.58
N ILE A 70 -13.22 7.20 0.93
CA ILE A 70 -11.94 7.79 1.35
C ILE A 70 -11.35 8.56 0.16
N ALA A 71 -11.02 9.84 0.34
CA ALA A 71 -10.45 10.67 -0.71
C ALA A 71 -9.17 10.03 -1.29
N GLY A 72 -9.10 9.88 -2.61
CA GLY A 72 -7.99 9.22 -3.30
C GLY A 72 -8.04 7.68 -3.29
N ALA A 73 -9.10 7.08 -2.74
CA ALA A 73 -9.36 5.65 -2.90
C ALA A 73 -9.79 5.31 -4.33
N ILE A 74 -9.63 4.05 -4.70
CA ILE A 74 -10.01 3.52 -6.00
C ILE A 74 -11.17 2.54 -5.80
N ASN A 75 -12.26 2.69 -6.56
CA ASN A 75 -13.33 1.70 -6.55
C ASN A 75 -12.94 0.47 -7.37
N ILE A 76 -12.97 -0.69 -6.73
CA ILE A 76 -12.86 -2.01 -7.38
C ILE A 76 -13.98 -2.87 -6.80
N ALA A 77 -15.20 -2.66 -7.30
CA ALA A 77 -16.37 -3.38 -6.84
C ALA A 77 -16.18 -4.90 -6.91
N TYR A 78 -16.44 -5.58 -5.81
CA TYR A 78 -16.44 -7.04 -5.76
C TYR A 78 -17.70 -7.59 -6.43
N SER A 79 -17.58 -8.18 -7.62
CA SER A 79 -18.69 -8.82 -8.35
C SER A 79 -18.73 -10.34 -8.20
N GLY A 80 -18.10 -10.91 -7.17
CA GLY A 80 -18.03 -12.36 -6.94
C GLY A 80 -16.79 -13.03 -7.53
N GLN A 81 -16.88 -14.35 -7.75
CA GLN A 81 -15.76 -15.17 -8.22
C GLN A 81 -15.38 -14.80 -9.66
N GLY A 82 -14.08 -14.53 -9.89
CA GLY A 82 -13.54 -14.30 -11.24
C GLY A 82 -13.33 -12.85 -11.64
N THR A 83 -13.54 -11.89 -10.74
CA THR A 83 -13.23 -10.48 -11.00
C THR A 83 -11.72 -10.31 -11.24
N LYS A 84 -11.34 -10.15 -12.51
CA LYS A 84 -9.96 -9.95 -12.96
C LYS A 84 -9.73 -8.44 -13.09
N PHE A 85 -9.16 -7.83 -12.06
CA PHE A 85 -8.72 -6.44 -12.14
C PHE A 85 -7.21 -6.38 -12.35
N ARG A 86 -6.78 -5.51 -13.25
CA ARG A 86 -5.36 -5.23 -13.49
C ARG A 86 -5.04 -3.88 -12.85
N PHE A 87 -4.93 -3.88 -11.53
CA PHE A 87 -4.45 -2.74 -10.77
C PHE A 87 -2.98 -2.96 -10.40
N SER A 88 -2.12 -1.99 -10.72
CA SER A 88 -0.71 -1.99 -10.31
C SER A 88 -0.48 -0.81 -9.40
N ALA A 89 -0.21 -1.09 -8.13
CA ALA A 89 0.11 -0.08 -7.14
C ALA A 89 1.63 0.13 -7.01
N GLN A 90 2.43 -0.27 -8.01
CA GLN A 90 3.90 -0.12 -8.13
C GLN A 90 4.62 0.08 -6.78
N GLY A 91 4.86 -1.01 -6.05
CA GLY A 91 5.55 -0.98 -4.75
C GLY A 91 4.81 -0.38 -3.56
N LYS A 92 3.55 0.04 -3.69
CA LYS A 92 2.71 0.53 -2.58
C LYS A 92 1.93 -0.61 -1.91
N LYS A 93 1.59 -0.40 -0.65
CA LYS A 93 0.63 -1.25 0.08
C LYS A 93 -0.78 -1.05 -0.48
N ILE A 94 -1.53 -2.12 -0.66
CA ILE A 94 -2.92 -2.10 -1.08
C ILE A 94 -3.76 -2.40 0.16
N ILE A 95 -4.60 -1.46 0.55
CA ILE A 95 -5.47 -1.59 1.71
C ILE A 95 -6.90 -1.67 1.20
N VAL A 96 -7.56 -2.81 1.41
CA VAL A 96 -8.92 -3.04 0.88
C VAL A 96 -9.93 -2.87 2.00
N TYR A 97 -11.00 -2.13 1.76
CA TYR A 97 -12.13 -1.97 2.69
C TYR A 97 -13.48 -2.26 2.03
N CYS A 98 -14.49 -2.56 2.85
CA CYS A 98 -15.88 -2.80 2.45
C CYS A 98 -16.84 -2.21 3.50
N SER A 99 -18.14 -2.12 3.20
CA SER A 99 -19.17 -1.60 4.12
C SER A 99 -19.27 -2.36 5.43
N GLU A 100 -18.84 -3.62 5.49
CA GLU A 100 -19.04 -4.49 6.65
C GLU A 100 -17.78 -4.73 7.50
N GLU A 101 -16.83 -3.80 7.48
CA GLU A 101 -15.65 -3.90 8.34
C GLU A 101 -15.98 -3.55 9.80
N LYS A 102 -16.58 -4.49 10.55
CA LYS A 102 -16.72 -4.41 12.02
C LYS A 102 -15.39 -4.54 12.77
N ASN A 103 -14.26 -4.55 12.05
CA ASN A 103 -12.94 -4.82 12.59
C ASN A 103 -12.12 -3.52 12.65
N THR A 104 -11.39 -3.31 13.75
CA THR A 104 -10.44 -2.19 13.90
C THR A 104 -9.18 -2.36 13.05
N ARG A 105 -9.13 -3.42 12.23
CA ARG A 105 -7.99 -3.75 11.36
C ARG A 105 -8.44 -4.16 9.96
N VAL A 106 -7.81 -3.54 8.96
CA VAL A 106 -8.10 -3.68 7.53
C VAL A 106 -7.10 -4.61 6.83
N PRO A 107 -7.52 -5.45 5.88
CA PRO A 107 -6.62 -6.25 5.04
C PRO A 107 -5.56 -5.40 4.35
N VAL A 108 -4.29 -5.84 4.39
CA VAL A 108 -3.19 -5.23 3.68
C VAL A 108 -2.47 -6.22 2.77
N TRP A 109 -2.21 -5.78 1.56
CA TRP A 109 -1.40 -6.46 0.58
C TRP A 109 -0.25 -5.54 0.18
N HIS A 110 0.78 -6.06 -0.45
CA HIS A 110 1.83 -5.23 -1.03
C HIS A 110 1.82 -5.46 -2.54
N SER A 111 1.85 -4.37 -3.31
CA SER A 111 2.06 -4.46 -4.75
C SER A 111 3.45 -4.97 -5.04
N LYS A 112 3.56 -5.77 -6.11
CA LYS A 112 4.85 -6.01 -6.77
C LYS A 112 5.45 -4.70 -7.27
#